data_AF-A0A519P679-F1
#
_entry.id   AF-A0A519P679-F1
#
_cell.length_a   1.000
_cell.length_b   1.000
_cell.length_c   1.000
_cell.angle_alpha   90.00
_cell.angle_beta   90.00
_cell.angle_gamma   90.00
#
_symmetry.space_group_name_H-M   'P 1'
#
loop_
_entity.id
_entity.type
_entity.pdbx_description
1 polymer ?
#
loop_
_entity_poly.entity_id
_entity_poly.type
_entity_poly.pdbx_seq_one_letter_code
_entity_poly.pdbx_strand_id
1 'polypeptide(L)'
;LAEWTRRFGGAYDFMIVLDADSTMAGETVLRLVDAMERNPGIGLIQTAPTIIKSQTLFARVSQFSVALYGRVAAAGLAWWTGSEGSYWGHNAIVRVKAFADCAGLPILPGKKPFGGHVMSHDVIEAALLRRAGWAVHVTAALDGSCEETPPTLTDFIRREHRWCQGNLQHIGLLRAKGLSSMSRLQLLMGCMAYLASPLWFASLAVGMVIQLRYPVDWGSFFYFLHPQLSAFVLASLLSGVLLIGPKILGAVLVLSRPRERRAFGGTAGVLRGMAAEIGLSAILAPVLMVANTRAVIQILMGRDAGWHAQQRDTDGLAWSDAFRAMKWQMATGVAFAIALAFRPDLISYFVPIVGPLLLAAPLAVWTSRRRSGEAFARRGFLVTPTMDTTANPASLPAARPIEIT
;
A
#
# COMPACT_ATOMS: atom_id res chain seq x y z
N LEU A 1 21.33 -7.66 1.83
CA LEU A 1 21.75 -7.61 0.41
C LEU A 1 23.24 -7.33 0.26
N ALA A 2 23.73 -6.13 0.62
CA ALA A 2 25.14 -5.75 0.41
C ALA A 2 26.17 -6.74 0.96
N GLU A 3 25.96 -7.31 2.15
CA GLU A 3 26.88 -8.33 2.69
C GLU A 3 26.94 -9.59 1.80
N TRP A 4 25.78 -10.12 1.42
CA TRP A 4 25.69 -11.29 0.53
C TRP A 4 26.36 -11.01 -0.81
N THR A 5 26.09 -9.84 -1.42
CA THR A 5 26.72 -9.43 -2.68
C THR A 5 28.23 -9.38 -2.59
N ARG A 6 28.80 -8.83 -1.50
CA ARG A 6 30.26 -8.76 -1.31
C ARG A 6 30.90 -10.12 -1.09
N ARG A 7 30.21 -11.03 -0.39
CA ARG A 7 30.76 -12.35 -0.02
C ARG A 7 30.58 -13.41 -1.10
N PHE A 8 29.45 -13.39 -1.78
CA PHE A 8 29.01 -14.48 -2.67
C PHE A 8 28.63 -14.01 -4.07
N GLY A 9 28.36 -12.72 -4.27
CA GLY A 9 27.80 -12.21 -5.51
C GLY A 9 28.66 -12.47 -6.75
N GLY A 10 29.99 -12.54 -6.61
CA GLY A 10 30.89 -12.82 -7.73
C GLY A 10 30.68 -14.18 -8.41
N ALA A 11 29.94 -15.10 -7.78
CA ALA A 11 29.65 -16.43 -8.32
C ALA A 11 28.31 -16.52 -9.07
N TYR A 12 27.51 -15.43 -9.13
CA TYR A 12 26.15 -15.46 -9.67
C TYR A 12 25.85 -14.25 -10.55
N ASP A 13 25.20 -14.46 -11.70
CA ASP A 13 24.75 -13.37 -12.58
C ASP A 13 23.53 -12.63 -12.02
N PHE A 14 22.63 -13.38 -11.38
CA PHE A 14 21.36 -12.90 -10.85
C PHE A 14 21.18 -13.34 -9.40
N MET A 15 20.47 -12.53 -8.62
CA MET A 15 19.98 -12.88 -7.29
C MET A 15 18.48 -12.63 -7.20
N ILE A 16 17.77 -13.53 -6.51
CA ILE A 16 16.37 -13.36 -6.14
C ILE A 16 16.33 -12.85 -4.71
N VAL A 17 15.61 -11.76 -4.49
CA VAL A 17 15.40 -11.20 -3.15
C VAL A 17 14.02 -11.60 -2.63
N LEU A 18 13.97 -12.26 -1.48
CA LEU A 18 12.75 -12.69 -0.80
C LEU A 18 12.83 -12.31 0.67
N ASP A 19 11.75 -11.75 1.19
CA ASP A 19 11.56 -11.62 2.63
C ASP A 19 11.16 -12.97 3.24
N ALA A 20 11.29 -13.11 4.55
CA ALA A 20 11.01 -14.35 5.26
C ALA A 20 9.53 -14.81 5.19
N ASP A 21 8.63 -13.89 4.84
CA ASP A 21 7.20 -14.09 4.62
C ASP A 21 6.83 -14.09 3.12
N SER A 22 7.83 -14.12 2.24
CA SER A 22 7.65 -14.17 0.80
C SER A 22 7.77 -15.61 0.28
N THR A 23 7.02 -15.93 -0.76
CA THR A 23 7.12 -17.21 -1.47
C THR A 23 6.95 -16.98 -2.96
N MET A 24 7.78 -17.64 -3.77
CA MET A 24 7.72 -17.52 -5.22
C MET A 24 7.68 -18.89 -5.88
N ALA A 25 6.79 -19.07 -6.86
CA ALA A 25 6.71 -20.29 -7.65
C ALA A 25 7.96 -20.45 -8.53
N GLY A 26 8.45 -21.69 -8.67
CA GLY A 26 9.65 -21.97 -9.47
C GLY A 26 9.51 -21.52 -10.94
N GLU A 27 8.34 -21.69 -11.55
CA GLU A 27 8.06 -21.21 -12.90
C GLU A 27 8.23 -19.69 -13.01
N THR A 28 7.80 -18.93 -11.99
CA THR A 28 7.96 -17.48 -11.95
C THR A 28 9.42 -17.08 -11.87
N VAL A 29 10.22 -17.78 -11.06
CA VAL A 29 11.67 -17.57 -10.99
C VAL A 29 12.32 -17.84 -12.35
N LEU A 30 11.98 -18.95 -13.01
CA LEU A 30 12.54 -19.28 -14.33
C LEU A 30 12.18 -18.22 -15.38
N ARG A 31 10.94 -17.73 -15.38
CA ARG A 31 10.49 -16.66 -16.29
C ARG A 31 11.19 -15.32 -16.02
N LEU A 32 11.49 -15.01 -14.76
CA LEU A 32 12.29 -13.83 -14.38
C LEU A 32 13.73 -13.95 -14.87
N VAL A 33 14.37 -15.12 -14.70
CA VAL A 33 15.73 -15.39 -15.19
C VAL A 33 15.77 -15.26 -16.71
N ASP A 34 14.85 -15.91 -17.41
CA ASP A 34 14.73 -15.86 -18.87
C ASP A 34 14.57 -14.41 -19.39
N ALA A 35 13.76 -13.59 -18.71
CA ALA A 35 13.64 -12.17 -19.02
C ALA A 35 14.95 -11.40 -18.82
N MET A 36 15.71 -11.69 -17.76
CA MET A 36 16.99 -11.04 -17.47
C MET A 36 18.10 -11.45 -18.46
N GLU A 37 18.10 -12.69 -18.93
CA GLU A 37 19.07 -13.20 -19.91
C GLU A 37 18.83 -12.58 -21.30
N ARG A 38 17.57 -12.50 -21.73
CA ARG A 38 17.22 -11.89 -23.03
C ARG A 38 17.41 -10.37 -23.08
N ASN A 39 17.51 -9.71 -21.93
CA ASN A 39 17.60 -8.26 -21.85
C ASN A 39 18.82 -7.82 -21.02
N PRO A 40 20.02 -7.77 -21.64
CA PRO A 40 21.26 -7.43 -20.95
C PRO A 40 21.28 -6.04 -20.31
N GLY A 41 20.40 -5.12 -20.73
CA GLY A 41 20.28 -3.77 -20.15
C GLY A 41 19.43 -3.67 -18.89
N ILE A 42 18.74 -4.74 -18.48
CA ILE A 42 17.89 -4.74 -17.27
C ILE A 42 18.75 -5.06 -16.04
N GLY A 43 18.67 -4.19 -15.04
CA GLY A 43 19.30 -4.37 -13.73
C GLY A 43 18.38 -4.98 -12.69
N LEU A 44 17.07 -4.75 -12.78
CA LEU A 44 16.09 -5.22 -11.79
C LEU A 44 14.71 -5.45 -12.43
N ILE A 45 14.05 -6.55 -12.07
CA ILE A 45 12.64 -6.79 -12.34
C ILE A 45 11.91 -7.07 -11.03
N GLN A 46 11.00 -6.17 -10.65
CA GLN A 46 10.11 -6.26 -9.50
C GLN A 46 8.80 -6.94 -9.92
N THR A 47 8.43 -8.04 -9.27
CA THR A 47 7.09 -8.60 -9.46
C THR A 47 6.06 -7.88 -8.58
N ALA A 48 4.78 -7.99 -8.92
CA ALA A 48 3.69 -7.54 -8.05
C ALA A 48 3.22 -8.70 -7.15
N PRO A 49 3.68 -8.80 -5.89
CA PRO A 49 3.29 -9.90 -5.02
C PRO A 49 1.80 -9.86 -4.69
N THR A 50 1.21 -11.04 -4.58
CA THR A 50 -0.14 -11.22 -4.07
C THR A 50 -0.11 -11.58 -2.60
N ILE A 51 -1.10 -11.15 -1.83
CA ILE A 51 -1.16 -11.49 -0.41
C ILE A 51 -1.74 -12.91 -0.25
N ILE A 52 -1.13 -13.70 0.63
CA ILE A 52 -1.60 -15.05 0.99
C ILE A 52 -1.78 -15.20 2.51
N LYS A 53 -2.29 -16.36 2.94
CA LYS A 53 -2.45 -16.78 4.35
C LYS A 53 -3.14 -15.77 5.28
N SER A 54 -4.06 -14.97 4.74
CA SER A 54 -4.77 -13.95 5.53
C SER A 54 -5.93 -14.55 6.33
N GLN A 55 -5.80 -14.54 7.66
CA GLN A 55 -6.76 -15.17 8.57
C GLN A 55 -7.71 -14.18 9.25
N THR A 56 -7.24 -12.99 9.61
CA THR A 56 -8.05 -11.95 10.26
C THR A 56 -8.91 -11.18 9.25
N LEU A 57 -9.94 -10.49 9.71
CA LEU A 57 -10.76 -9.66 8.81
C LEU A 57 -9.91 -8.56 8.14
N PHE A 58 -9.01 -7.90 8.89
CA PHE A 58 -8.10 -6.89 8.34
C PHE A 58 -7.21 -7.46 7.22
N ALA A 59 -6.57 -8.61 7.46
CA ALA A 59 -5.71 -9.25 6.49
C ALA A 59 -6.49 -9.70 5.26
N ARG A 60 -7.71 -10.24 5.44
CA ARG A 60 -8.57 -10.67 4.33
C ARG A 60 -9.03 -9.52 3.43
N VAL A 61 -9.32 -8.35 4.01
CA VAL A 61 -9.61 -7.14 3.22
C VAL A 61 -8.40 -6.77 2.38
N SER A 62 -7.21 -6.77 2.98
CA SER A 62 -5.96 -6.49 2.26
C SER A 62 -5.71 -7.49 1.14
N GLN A 63 -5.90 -8.78 1.41
CA GLN A 63 -5.79 -9.85 0.43
C GLN A 63 -6.76 -9.68 -0.72
N PHE A 64 -8.03 -9.42 -0.43
CA PHE A 64 -9.06 -9.19 -1.43
C PHE A 64 -8.75 -7.96 -2.29
N SER A 65 -8.30 -6.86 -1.68
CA SER A 65 -7.88 -5.66 -2.37
C SER A 65 -6.77 -5.92 -3.38
N VAL A 66 -5.67 -6.55 -2.95
CA VAL A 66 -4.53 -6.87 -3.82
C VAL A 66 -4.93 -7.85 -4.91
N ALA A 67 -5.74 -8.87 -4.59
CA ALA A 67 -6.21 -9.84 -5.59
C ALA A 67 -7.14 -9.22 -6.63
N LEU A 68 -8.04 -8.31 -6.23
CA LEU A 68 -9.07 -7.73 -7.11
C LEU A 68 -8.50 -6.67 -8.05
N TYR A 69 -7.76 -5.69 -7.50
CA TYR A 69 -7.31 -4.52 -8.25
C TYR A 69 -5.81 -4.26 -8.19
N GLY A 70 -5.04 -5.06 -7.43
CA GLY A 70 -3.58 -4.93 -7.36
C GLY A 70 -2.90 -5.15 -8.72
N ARG A 71 -3.36 -6.12 -9.53
CA ARG A 71 -2.87 -6.33 -10.90
C ARG A 71 -3.13 -5.13 -11.82
N VAL A 72 -4.28 -4.45 -11.66
CA VAL A 72 -4.60 -3.25 -12.44
C VAL A 72 -3.68 -2.10 -12.04
N ALA A 73 -3.49 -1.88 -10.73
CA ALA A 73 -2.59 -0.86 -10.22
C ALA A 73 -1.13 -1.11 -10.66
N ALA A 74 -0.66 -2.35 -10.55
CA ALA A 74 0.70 -2.74 -10.95
C ALA A 74 0.92 -2.65 -12.47
N ALA A 75 -0.07 -3.01 -13.29
CA ALA A 75 0.00 -2.84 -14.74
C ALA A 75 0.04 -1.36 -15.14
N GLY A 76 -0.78 -0.51 -14.51
CA GLY A 76 -0.75 0.93 -14.73
C GLY A 76 0.59 1.56 -14.30
N LEU A 77 1.14 1.11 -13.17
CA LEU A 77 2.46 1.52 -12.71
C LEU A 77 3.53 1.12 -13.73
N ALA A 78 3.57 -0.16 -14.13
CA ALA A 78 4.54 -0.68 -15.10
C ALA A 78 4.49 0.10 -16.42
N TRP A 79 3.29 0.39 -16.93
CA TRP A 79 3.10 1.14 -18.17
C TRP A 79 3.63 2.58 -18.08
N TRP A 80 3.29 3.31 -17.01
CA TRP A 80 3.71 4.71 -16.89
C TRP A 80 5.19 4.87 -16.52
N THR A 81 5.76 3.92 -15.76
CA THR A 81 7.18 3.98 -15.37
C THR A 81 8.11 3.47 -16.46
N GLY A 82 7.63 2.59 -17.36
CA GLY A 82 8.46 1.93 -18.36
C GLY A 82 9.70 1.28 -17.74
N SER A 83 10.88 1.65 -18.26
CA SER A 83 12.18 1.18 -17.78
C SER A 83 12.68 1.87 -16.50
N GLU A 84 11.86 2.74 -15.89
CA GLU A 84 12.17 3.50 -14.68
C GLU A 84 11.28 3.08 -13.49
N GLY A 85 10.97 1.80 -13.39
CA GLY A 85 10.10 1.22 -12.35
C GLY A 85 10.63 1.35 -10.91
N SER A 86 9.77 0.98 -9.97
CA SER A 86 10.09 0.96 -8.54
C SER A 86 10.59 -0.42 -8.09
N TYR A 87 11.29 -0.43 -6.95
CA TYR A 87 11.70 -1.64 -6.22
C TYR A 87 11.14 -1.55 -4.80
N TRP A 88 10.61 -2.65 -4.28
CA TRP A 88 9.97 -2.75 -2.96
C TRP A 88 10.74 -3.65 -1.98
N GLY A 89 11.99 -3.98 -2.30
CA GLY A 89 12.88 -4.71 -1.41
C GLY A 89 12.82 -6.23 -1.56
N HIS A 90 11.74 -6.82 -2.04
CA HIS A 90 11.60 -8.28 -2.16
C HIS A 90 10.72 -8.68 -3.36
N ASN A 91 10.61 -9.98 -3.61
CA ASN A 91 9.93 -10.58 -4.75
C ASN A 91 10.44 -10.03 -6.08
N ALA A 92 11.74 -9.85 -6.18
CA ALA A 92 12.42 -9.26 -7.33
C ALA A 92 13.65 -10.09 -7.72
N ILE A 93 13.97 -10.06 -9.02
CA ILE A 93 15.25 -10.53 -9.54
C ILE A 93 16.15 -9.32 -9.80
N VAL A 94 17.41 -9.42 -9.42
CA VAL A 94 18.40 -8.35 -9.54
C VAL A 94 19.64 -8.88 -10.23
N ARG A 95 20.17 -8.13 -11.21
CA ARG A 95 21.48 -8.41 -11.80
C ARG A 95 22.56 -8.06 -10.79
N VAL A 96 23.34 -9.06 -10.38
CA VAL A 96 24.29 -8.91 -9.28
C VAL A 96 25.35 -7.87 -9.62
N LYS A 97 25.87 -7.87 -10.86
CA LYS A 97 26.82 -6.86 -11.34
C LYS A 97 26.25 -5.44 -11.23
N ALA A 98 25.02 -5.22 -11.71
CA ALA A 98 24.38 -3.91 -11.67
C ALA A 98 24.21 -3.41 -10.22
N PHE A 99 23.79 -4.31 -9.32
CA PHE A 99 23.63 -3.98 -7.91
C PHE A 99 24.98 -3.69 -7.23
N ALA A 100 25.99 -4.53 -7.46
CA ALA A 100 27.32 -4.37 -6.87
C ALA A 100 27.99 -3.06 -7.32
N ASP A 101 27.83 -2.68 -8.59
CA ASP A 101 28.45 -1.49 -9.18
C ASP A 101 27.75 -0.19 -8.73
N CYS A 102 26.47 -0.24 -8.33
CA CYS A 102 25.63 0.97 -8.22
C CYS A 102 24.89 1.16 -6.89
N ALA A 103 24.53 0.09 -6.18
CA ALA A 103 23.60 0.13 -5.04
C ALA A 103 24.28 0.32 -3.67
N GLY A 104 25.47 0.95 -3.65
CA GLY A 104 26.15 1.33 -2.41
C GLY A 104 25.42 2.48 -1.71
N LEU A 105 24.64 2.17 -0.67
CA LEU A 105 23.88 3.17 0.07
C LEU A 105 24.78 3.99 1.01
N PRO A 106 24.71 5.33 0.97
CA PRO A 106 25.42 6.16 1.92
C PRO A 106 24.75 6.15 3.30
N ILE A 107 25.55 6.45 4.33
CA ILE A 107 25.00 6.86 5.63
C ILE A 107 24.70 8.36 5.52
N LEU A 108 23.44 8.74 5.69
CA LEU A 108 23.01 10.14 5.59
C LEU A 108 23.60 10.95 6.77
N PRO A 109 24.13 12.15 6.53
CA PRO A 109 24.65 12.99 7.59
C PRO A 109 23.53 13.48 8.53
N GLY A 110 23.89 13.83 9.76
CA GLY A 110 22.98 14.40 10.75
C GLY A 110 22.35 13.37 11.69
N LYS A 111 21.39 13.84 12.51
CA LYS A 111 20.72 13.01 13.51
C LYS A 111 19.52 12.29 12.90
N LYS A 112 19.21 11.11 13.42
CA LYS A 112 17.92 10.46 13.17
C LYS A 112 16.76 11.42 13.52
N PRO A 113 15.62 11.37 12.80
CA PRO A 113 15.22 10.38 11.80
C PRO A 113 15.63 10.71 10.36
N PHE A 114 16.21 11.89 10.07
CA PHE A 114 16.62 12.28 8.71
C PHE A 114 18.05 11.86 8.33
N GLY A 115 18.93 11.69 9.32
CA GLY A 115 20.26 11.11 9.15
C GLY A 115 20.33 9.61 9.48
N GLY A 116 21.49 9.01 9.26
CA GLY A 116 21.77 7.59 9.52
C GLY A 116 21.55 6.69 8.30
N HIS A 117 21.33 5.40 8.54
CA HIS A 117 21.04 4.45 7.46
C HIS A 117 19.71 4.77 6.78
N VAL A 118 19.70 4.69 5.45
CA VAL A 118 18.48 4.79 4.65
C VAL A 118 17.56 3.61 4.99
N MET A 119 16.36 3.89 5.52
CA MET A 119 15.43 2.82 5.91
C MET A 119 14.74 2.20 4.69
N SER A 120 14.06 3.02 3.88
CA SER A 120 13.46 2.64 2.60
C SER A 120 14.51 2.68 1.50
N HIS A 121 15.43 1.74 1.57
CA HIS A 121 16.60 1.66 0.69
C HIS A 121 16.24 1.19 -0.72
N ASP A 122 15.28 0.28 -0.83
CA ASP A 122 14.70 -0.26 -2.05
C ASP A 122 14.45 0.79 -3.15
N VAL A 123 13.70 1.85 -2.86
CA VAL A 123 13.39 2.90 -3.85
C VAL A 123 14.66 3.65 -4.27
N ILE A 124 15.62 3.82 -3.36
CA ILE A 124 16.90 4.46 -3.66
C ILE A 124 17.78 3.55 -4.51
N GLU A 125 17.83 2.25 -4.23
CA GLU A 125 18.59 1.28 -5.02
C GLU A 125 18.08 1.22 -6.46
N ALA A 126 16.76 1.23 -6.68
CA ALA A 126 16.18 1.36 -8.03
C ALA A 126 16.60 2.67 -8.71
N ALA A 127 16.54 3.80 -8.00
CA ALA A 127 16.95 5.10 -8.53
C ALA A 127 18.46 5.14 -8.87
N LEU A 128 19.29 4.46 -8.09
CA LEU A 128 20.73 4.34 -8.33
C LEU A 128 21.04 3.45 -9.54
N LEU A 129 20.33 2.34 -9.71
CA LEU A 129 20.41 1.51 -10.91
C LEU A 129 20.02 2.31 -12.16
N ARG A 130 18.90 3.05 -12.10
CA ARG A 130 18.48 3.95 -13.18
C ARG A 130 19.51 5.01 -13.52
N ARG A 131 20.07 5.67 -12.51
CA ARG A 131 21.14 6.66 -12.68
C ARG A 131 22.36 6.08 -13.40
N ALA A 132 22.67 4.80 -13.18
CA ALA A 132 23.78 4.11 -13.82
C ALA A 132 23.44 3.53 -15.21
N GLY A 133 22.24 3.78 -15.73
CA GLY A 133 21.81 3.37 -17.07
C GLY A 133 21.05 2.03 -17.12
N TRP A 134 20.97 1.29 -16.02
CA TRP A 134 20.29 -0.02 -15.96
C TRP A 134 18.78 0.14 -15.93
N ALA A 135 18.05 -0.53 -16.80
CA ALA A 135 16.58 -0.53 -16.76
C ALA A 135 16.06 -1.23 -15.49
N VAL A 136 14.99 -0.67 -14.92
CA VAL A 136 14.27 -1.21 -13.76
C VAL A 136 12.82 -1.38 -14.18
N HIS A 137 12.29 -2.59 -14.11
CA HIS A 137 10.93 -2.89 -14.54
C HIS A 137 10.07 -3.41 -13.39
N VAL A 138 8.79 -3.05 -13.41
CA VAL A 138 7.75 -3.69 -12.59
C VAL A 138 6.93 -4.58 -13.51
N THR A 139 6.58 -5.80 -13.09
CA THR A 139 5.72 -6.70 -13.86
C THR A 139 4.53 -7.19 -13.04
N ALA A 140 3.35 -7.01 -13.62
CA ALA A 140 2.08 -7.58 -13.14
C ALA A 140 1.66 -8.83 -13.93
N ALA A 141 2.48 -9.27 -14.89
CA ALA A 141 2.16 -10.37 -15.80
C ALA A 141 2.45 -11.75 -15.22
N LEU A 142 3.20 -11.81 -14.11
CA LEU A 142 3.64 -13.04 -13.48
C LEU A 142 2.82 -13.35 -12.24
N ASP A 143 2.37 -14.59 -12.17
CA ASP A 143 1.67 -15.15 -11.02
C ASP A 143 2.65 -15.86 -10.10
N GLY A 144 2.15 -16.44 -8.99
CA GLY A 144 2.97 -17.24 -8.09
C GLY A 144 4.02 -16.46 -7.30
N SER A 145 4.00 -15.13 -7.33
CA SER A 145 4.74 -14.26 -6.41
C SER A 145 3.83 -13.85 -5.26
N CYS A 146 4.18 -14.23 -4.04
CA CYS A 146 3.32 -14.12 -2.88
C CYS A 146 4.06 -13.53 -1.67
N GLU A 147 3.30 -12.86 -0.80
CA GLU A 147 3.75 -12.36 0.50
C GLU A 147 2.65 -12.51 1.56
N GLU A 148 3.01 -12.44 2.84
CA GLU A 148 2.04 -12.30 3.93
C GLU A 148 1.85 -10.82 4.30
N THR A 149 0.69 -10.48 4.89
CA THR A 149 0.36 -9.10 5.29
C THR A 149 0.20 -9.02 6.81
N PRO A 150 0.45 -7.85 7.46
CA PRO A 150 0.23 -7.69 8.88
C PRO A 150 -1.17 -8.15 9.30
N PRO A 151 -1.30 -8.96 10.37
CA PRO A 151 -2.57 -9.58 10.73
C PRO A 151 -3.54 -8.58 11.35
N THR A 152 -3.08 -7.45 11.89
CA THR A 152 -3.94 -6.48 12.59
C THR A 152 -3.72 -5.06 12.10
N LEU A 153 -4.73 -4.20 12.29
CA LEU A 153 -4.63 -2.76 12.03
C LEU A 153 -3.47 -2.12 12.81
N THR A 154 -3.23 -2.56 14.04
CA THR A 154 -2.12 -2.05 14.86
C THR A 154 -0.75 -2.41 14.31
N ASP A 155 -0.58 -3.64 13.82
CA ASP A 155 0.68 -4.08 13.21
C ASP A 155 0.91 -3.38 11.87
N PHE A 156 -0.16 -3.19 11.09
CA PHE A 156 -0.11 -2.40 9.87
C PHE A 156 0.34 -0.97 10.14
N ILE A 157 -0.26 -0.26 11.11
CA ILE A 157 0.13 1.11 11.48
C ILE A 157 1.60 1.17 11.91
N ARG A 158 2.09 0.19 12.68
CA ARG A 158 3.51 0.14 13.07
C ARG A 158 4.44 -0.04 11.87
N ARG A 159 4.05 -0.88 10.90
CA ARG A 159 4.80 -1.03 9.64
C ARG A 159 4.81 0.28 8.86
N GLU A 160 3.65 0.91 8.70
CA GLU A 160 3.49 2.20 8.01
C GLU A 160 4.35 3.30 8.65
N HIS A 161 4.52 3.32 9.97
CA HIS A 161 5.36 4.33 10.63
C HIS A 161 6.85 4.22 10.22
N ARG A 162 7.36 3.01 10.01
CA ARG A 162 8.73 2.80 9.51
C ARG A 162 8.86 3.24 8.05
N TRP A 163 7.89 2.89 7.23
CA TRP A 163 7.84 3.32 5.83
C TRP A 163 7.68 4.83 5.70
N CYS A 164 6.88 5.46 6.56
CA CYS A 164 6.72 6.91 6.65
C CYS A 164 8.06 7.60 6.92
N GLN A 165 8.82 7.12 7.90
CA GLN A 165 10.15 7.66 8.18
C GLN A 165 11.09 7.51 6.99
N GLY A 166 11.18 6.32 6.39
CA GLY A 166 12.03 6.08 5.22
C GLY A 166 11.67 6.97 4.04
N ASN A 167 10.38 7.14 3.75
CA ASN A 167 9.92 8.03 2.68
C ASN A 167 10.20 9.51 3.00
N LEU A 168 10.03 9.97 4.25
CA LEU A 168 10.37 11.34 4.61
C LEU A 168 11.89 11.61 4.60
N GLN A 169 12.74 10.60 4.81
CA GLN A 169 14.18 10.71 4.59
C GLN A 169 14.51 11.04 3.12
N HIS A 170 13.72 10.54 2.17
CA HIS A 170 13.96 10.76 0.74
C HIS A 170 13.81 12.21 0.29
N ILE A 171 13.15 13.08 1.07
CA ILE A 171 13.05 14.52 0.78
C ILE A 171 14.46 15.12 0.59
N GLY A 172 15.42 14.73 1.42
CA GLY A 172 16.82 15.18 1.31
C GLY A 172 17.52 14.67 0.05
N LEU A 173 17.03 13.58 -0.55
CA LEU A 173 17.61 12.92 -1.71
C LEU A 173 17.01 13.41 -3.05
N LEU A 174 15.92 14.16 -3.04
CA LEU A 174 15.30 14.72 -4.25
C LEU A 174 16.27 15.58 -5.09
N ARG A 175 17.23 16.22 -4.43
CA ARG A 175 18.26 17.07 -5.06
C ARG A 175 19.53 16.31 -5.44
N ALA A 176 19.58 14.99 -5.26
CA ALA A 176 20.74 14.21 -5.65
C ALA A 176 21.00 14.33 -7.16
N LYS A 177 22.27 14.52 -7.51
CA LYS A 177 22.72 14.65 -8.90
C LYS A 177 22.59 13.31 -9.63
N GLY A 178 22.19 13.39 -10.90
CA GLY A 178 22.11 12.24 -11.81
C GLY A 178 20.84 11.38 -11.66
N LEU A 179 19.97 11.63 -10.69
CA LEU A 179 18.65 10.95 -10.68
C LEU A 179 17.84 11.37 -11.90
N SER A 180 17.03 10.46 -12.44
CA SER A 180 16.08 10.78 -13.50
C SER A 180 14.88 11.56 -12.94
N SER A 181 14.12 12.20 -13.83
CA SER A 181 12.88 12.88 -13.45
C SER A 181 11.85 11.90 -12.88
N MET A 182 11.79 10.68 -13.42
CA MET A 182 10.86 9.66 -12.94
C MET A 182 11.24 9.14 -11.56
N SER A 183 12.54 8.90 -11.29
CA SER A 183 12.99 8.53 -9.94
C SER A 183 12.67 9.63 -8.92
N ARG A 184 12.87 10.91 -9.26
CA ARG A 184 12.47 12.03 -8.38
C ARG A 184 10.98 12.07 -8.12
N LEU A 185 10.17 11.84 -9.16
CA LEU A 185 8.72 11.78 -9.03
C LEU A 185 8.30 10.64 -8.08
N GLN A 186 8.89 9.45 -8.20
CA GLN A 186 8.61 8.33 -7.30
C GLN A 186 8.97 8.63 -5.84
N LEU A 187 10.14 9.25 -5.59
CA LEU A 187 10.51 9.69 -4.24
C LEU A 187 9.51 10.71 -3.69
N LEU A 188 9.09 11.67 -4.52
CA LEU A 188 8.07 12.66 -4.14
C LEU A 188 6.71 12.01 -3.86
N MET A 189 6.28 11.06 -4.70
CA MET A 189 5.06 10.29 -4.50
C MET A 189 5.11 9.49 -3.19
N GLY A 190 6.24 8.86 -2.87
CA GLY A 190 6.47 8.18 -1.60
C GLY A 190 6.34 9.12 -0.40
N CYS A 191 6.88 10.34 -0.48
CA CYS A 191 6.67 11.38 0.53
C CYS A 191 5.18 11.77 0.65
N MET A 192 4.54 12.02 -0.49
CA MET A 192 3.14 12.49 -0.56
C MET A 192 2.14 11.43 -0.08
N ALA A 193 2.44 10.14 -0.21
CA ALA A 193 1.63 9.06 0.34
C ALA A 193 1.38 9.22 1.85
N TYR A 194 2.35 9.80 2.58
CA TYR A 194 2.22 10.09 4.00
C TYR A 194 1.82 11.55 4.29
N LEU A 195 2.35 12.53 3.55
CA LEU A 195 2.03 13.95 3.73
C LEU A 195 0.59 14.31 3.35
N ALA A 196 -0.09 13.49 2.53
CA ALA A 196 -1.52 13.67 2.25
C ALA A 196 -2.39 13.55 3.51
N SER A 197 -2.00 12.71 4.48
CA SER A 197 -2.78 12.51 5.73
C SER A 197 -2.87 13.77 6.60
N PRO A 198 -1.78 14.48 6.95
CA PRO A 198 -1.87 15.74 7.68
C PRO A 198 -2.57 16.84 6.90
N LEU A 199 -2.45 16.88 5.57
CA LEU A 199 -3.17 17.84 4.73
C LEU A 199 -4.69 17.59 4.77
N TRP A 200 -5.11 16.32 4.66
CA TRP A 200 -6.52 15.94 4.79
C TRP A 200 -7.06 16.23 6.20
N PHE A 201 -6.28 15.92 7.23
CA PHE A 201 -6.64 16.26 8.60
C PHE A 201 -6.80 17.77 8.80
N ALA A 202 -5.86 18.57 8.29
CA ALA A 202 -5.90 20.02 8.39
C ALA A 202 -7.10 20.59 7.63
N SER A 203 -7.44 20.08 6.44
CA SER A 203 -8.61 20.52 5.69
C SER A 203 -9.91 20.25 6.43
N LEU A 204 -10.02 19.10 7.12
CA LEU A 204 -11.18 18.78 7.96
C LEU A 204 -11.27 19.71 9.18
N ALA A 205 -10.15 19.98 9.84
CA ALA A 205 -10.12 20.86 11.01
C ALA A 205 -10.46 22.31 10.64
N VAL A 206 -9.85 22.84 9.57
CA VAL A 206 -10.14 24.18 9.05
C VAL A 206 -11.59 24.27 8.57
N GLY A 207 -12.06 23.25 7.83
CA GLY A 207 -13.45 23.18 7.39
C GLY A 207 -14.44 23.21 8.55
N MET A 208 -14.18 22.45 9.62
CA MET A 208 -15.01 22.49 10.83
C MET A 208 -14.99 23.88 11.49
N VAL A 209 -13.83 24.52 11.62
CA VAL A 209 -13.72 25.87 12.22
C VAL A 209 -14.49 26.92 11.41
N ILE A 210 -14.40 26.87 10.08
CA ILE A 210 -15.18 27.75 9.20
C ILE A 210 -16.68 27.49 9.41
N GLN A 211 -17.09 26.22 9.40
CA GLN A 211 -18.50 25.86 9.57
C GLN A 211 -19.03 26.19 10.96
N LEU A 212 -18.20 26.33 12.01
CA LEU A 212 -18.65 26.86 13.29
C LEU A 212 -19.02 28.35 13.24
N ARG A 213 -18.52 29.10 12.25
CA ARG A 213 -18.76 30.55 12.09
C ARG A 213 -19.86 30.88 11.08
N TYR A 214 -20.06 30.02 10.08
CA TYR A 214 -21.01 30.24 9.00
C TYR A 214 -22.16 29.23 9.03
N PRO A 215 -23.39 29.63 8.67
CA PRO A 215 -24.51 28.70 8.54
C PRO A 215 -24.25 27.70 7.41
N VAL A 216 -24.80 26.48 7.54
CA VAL A 216 -24.77 25.50 6.45
C VAL A 216 -25.58 26.04 5.28
N ASP A 217 -24.95 26.17 4.13
CA ASP A 217 -25.65 26.35 2.88
C ASP A 217 -26.17 24.99 2.37
N TRP A 218 -27.47 24.76 2.55
CA TRP A 218 -28.15 23.57 2.06
C TRP A 218 -28.26 23.53 0.52
N GLY A 219 -28.14 24.68 -0.16
CA GLY A 219 -28.04 24.73 -1.62
C GLY A 219 -26.79 24.02 -2.12
N SER A 220 -25.71 24.05 -1.34
CA SER A 220 -24.47 23.35 -1.64
C SER A 220 -24.61 21.82 -1.68
N PHE A 221 -25.57 21.26 -0.94
CA PHE A 221 -25.81 19.82 -0.89
C PHE A 221 -26.30 19.26 -2.23
N PHE A 222 -27.05 20.06 -2.98
CA PHE A 222 -27.60 19.70 -4.27
C PHE A 222 -26.69 20.06 -5.46
N TYR A 223 -25.45 20.51 -5.21
CA TYR A 223 -24.48 20.75 -6.30
C TYR A 223 -24.20 19.49 -7.14
N PHE A 224 -24.38 18.28 -6.59
CA PHE A 224 -24.30 17.05 -7.39
C PHE A 224 -25.49 16.89 -8.37
N LEU A 225 -26.70 17.33 -7.98
CA LEU A 225 -27.90 17.25 -8.82
C LEU A 225 -27.96 18.40 -9.85
N HIS A 226 -27.30 19.52 -9.57
CA HIS A 226 -27.12 20.64 -10.49
C HIS A 226 -25.63 21.02 -10.57
N PRO A 227 -24.79 20.21 -11.24
CA PRO A 227 -23.36 20.47 -11.30
C PRO A 227 -23.11 21.71 -12.14
N GLN A 228 -23.03 22.86 -11.48
CA GLN A 228 -22.13 23.89 -11.97
C GLN A 228 -20.74 23.26 -11.93
N LEU A 229 -20.03 23.26 -13.07
CA LEU A 229 -18.66 22.74 -13.21
C LEU A 229 -17.67 23.63 -12.45
N SER A 230 -17.92 23.86 -11.17
CA SER A 230 -17.01 24.52 -10.26
C SER A 230 -15.78 23.65 -10.06
N ALA A 231 -14.65 24.30 -9.77
CA ALA A 231 -13.41 23.60 -9.46
C ALA A 231 -13.58 22.57 -8.33
N PHE A 232 -14.45 22.84 -7.35
CA PHE A 232 -14.73 21.94 -6.23
C PHE A 232 -15.43 20.65 -6.68
N VAL A 233 -16.47 20.76 -7.51
CA VAL A 233 -17.19 19.57 -8.03
C VAL A 233 -16.26 18.74 -8.91
N LEU A 234 -15.49 19.38 -9.79
CA LEU A 234 -14.53 18.67 -10.65
C LEU A 234 -13.44 17.97 -9.84
N ALA A 235 -12.87 18.64 -8.82
CA ALA A 235 -11.88 18.04 -7.94
C ALA A 235 -12.45 16.88 -7.12
N SER A 236 -13.70 16.99 -6.67
CA SER A 236 -14.40 15.93 -5.93
C SER A 236 -14.71 14.72 -6.81
N LEU A 237 -15.17 14.95 -8.04
CA LEU A 237 -15.41 13.89 -9.04
C LEU A 237 -14.09 13.19 -9.40
N LEU A 238 -13.04 13.96 -9.69
CA LEU A 238 -11.72 13.41 -9.97
C LEU A 238 -11.19 12.59 -8.79
N SER A 239 -11.34 13.09 -7.57
CA SER A 239 -10.95 12.35 -6.35
C SER A 239 -11.74 11.04 -6.21
N GLY A 240 -13.05 11.06 -6.46
CA GLY A 240 -13.89 9.85 -6.45
C GLY A 240 -13.46 8.83 -7.51
N VAL A 241 -13.16 9.29 -8.73
CA VAL A 241 -12.66 8.45 -9.82
C VAL A 241 -11.29 7.87 -9.47
N LEU A 242 -10.37 8.65 -8.89
CA LEU A 242 -9.04 8.15 -8.51
C LEU A 242 -9.09 7.16 -7.34
N LEU A 243 -10.04 7.33 -6.40
CA LEU A 243 -10.20 6.45 -5.24
C LEU A 243 -10.92 5.13 -5.57
N ILE A 244 -11.96 5.18 -6.41
CA ILE A 244 -12.84 4.03 -6.68
C ILE A 244 -12.54 3.40 -8.05
N GLY A 245 -12.00 4.17 -8.99
CA GLY A 245 -11.71 3.74 -10.37
C GLY A 245 -10.89 2.45 -10.46
N PRO A 246 -9.71 2.34 -9.79
CA PRO A 246 -8.94 1.10 -9.81
C PRO A 246 -9.72 -0.12 -9.32
N LYS A 247 -10.60 0.07 -8.32
CA LYS A 247 -11.46 -1.00 -7.78
C LYS A 247 -12.49 -1.45 -8.80
N ILE A 248 -13.12 -0.51 -9.51
CA ILE A 248 -14.06 -0.80 -10.59
C ILE A 248 -13.35 -1.51 -11.74
N LEU A 249 -12.18 -1.01 -12.16
CA LEU A 249 -11.39 -1.63 -13.23
C LEU A 249 -10.97 -3.06 -12.88
N GLY A 250 -10.54 -3.30 -11.63
CA GLY A 250 -10.23 -4.63 -11.13
C GLY A 250 -11.45 -5.56 -11.16
N ALA A 251 -12.61 -5.08 -10.70
CA ALA A 251 -13.85 -5.84 -10.76
C ALA A 251 -14.27 -6.17 -12.20
N VAL A 252 -14.20 -5.21 -13.13
CA VAL A 252 -14.49 -5.43 -14.55
C VAL A 252 -13.53 -6.48 -15.14
N LEU A 253 -12.24 -6.38 -14.83
CA LEU A 253 -11.24 -7.34 -15.28
C LEU A 253 -11.56 -8.76 -14.80
N VAL A 254 -11.82 -8.94 -13.51
CA VAL A 254 -12.16 -10.26 -12.94
C VAL A 254 -13.47 -10.80 -13.51
N LEU A 255 -14.50 -9.96 -13.64
CA LEU A 255 -15.81 -10.34 -14.18
C LEU A 255 -15.76 -10.73 -15.67
N SER A 256 -14.84 -10.12 -16.43
CA SER A 256 -14.62 -10.40 -17.85
C SER A 256 -13.98 -11.78 -18.09
N ARG A 257 -13.34 -12.37 -17.08
CA ARG A 257 -12.59 -13.63 -17.19
C ARG A 257 -13.33 -14.76 -16.45
N PRO A 258 -13.94 -15.73 -17.16
CA PRO A 258 -14.78 -16.76 -16.52
C PRO A 258 -14.08 -17.59 -15.43
N ARG A 259 -12.78 -17.87 -15.59
CA ARG A 259 -11.98 -18.60 -14.59
C ARG A 259 -11.77 -17.78 -13.32
N GLU A 260 -11.35 -16.52 -13.45
CA GLU A 260 -11.15 -15.62 -12.31
C GLU A 260 -12.47 -15.32 -11.61
N ARG A 261 -13.53 -15.00 -12.37
CA ARG A 261 -14.88 -14.80 -11.83
C ARG A 261 -15.34 -15.96 -10.95
N ARG A 262 -15.12 -17.22 -11.38
CA ARG A 262 -15.46 -18.40 -10.56
C ARG A 262 -14.58 -18.50 -9.31
N ALA A 263 -13.29 -18.20 -9.42
CA ALA A 263 -12.36 -18.22 -8.28
C ALA A 263 -12.70 -17.18 -7.20
N PHE A 264 -13.33 -16.05 -7.57
CA PHE A 264 -13.85 -15.04 -6.64
C PHE A 264 -15.27 -15.35 -6.10
N GLY A 265 -15.79 -16.56 -6.32
CA GLY A 265 -17.15 -16.93 -5.88
C GLY A 265 -18.26 -16.40 -6.78
N GLY A 266 -17.98 -16.15 -8.06
CA GLY A 266 -18.93 -15.66 -9.05
C GLY A 266 -19.17 -14.15 -8.98
N THR A 267 -20.10 -13.65 -9.81
CA THR A 267 -20.44 -12.21 -9.86
C THR A 267 -20.89 -11.68 -8.49
N ALA A 268 -21.72 -12.44 -7.77
CA ALA A 268 -22.17 -12.06 -6.44
C ALA A 268 -21.04 -12.04 -5.40
N GLY A 269 -20.04 -12.91 -5.52
CA GLY A 269 -18.85 -12.89 -4.66
C GLY A 269 -18.00 -11.64 -4.89
N VAL A 270 -17.75 -11.29 -6.16
CA VAL A 270 -17.03 -10.06 -6.55
C VAL A 270 -17.74 -8.81 -6.03
N LEU A 271 -19.04 -8.66 -6.32
CA LEU A 271 -19.80 -7.46 -5.93
C LEU A 271 -19.90 -7.31 -4.40
N ARG A 272 -20.20 -8.40 -3.68
CA ARG A 272 -20.25 -8.37 -2.20
C ARG A 272 -18.88 -8.11 -1.60
N GLY A 273 -17.83 -8.73 -2.11
CA GLY A 273 -16.46 -8.51 -1.67
C GLY A 273 -16.01 -7.07 -1.90
N MET A 274 -16.29 -6.50 -3.08
CA MET A 274 -16.00 -5.11 -3.41
C MET A 274 -16.76 -4.13 -2.50
N ALA A 275 -18.05 -4.38 -2.25
CA ALA A 275 -18.84 -3.55 -1.33
C ALA A 275 -18.29 -3.60 0.11
N ALA A 276 -17.93 -4.80 0.59
CA ALA A 276 -17.32 -4.96 1.91
C ALA A 276 -15.94 -4.29 2.00
N GLU A 277 -15.11 -4.42 0.96
CA GLU A 277 -13.80 -3.77 0.88
C GLU A 277 -13.96 -2.24 0.89
N ILE A 278 -14.84 -1.67 0.06
CA ILE A 278 -15.09 -0.22 0.03
C ILE A 278 -15.58 0.26 1.39
N GLY A 279 -16.55 -0.43 1.99
CA GLY A 279 -17.08 -0.07 3.32
C GLY A 279 -16.02 -0.13 4.41
N LEU A 280 -15.25 -1.22 4.47
CA LEU A 280 -14.20 -1.40 5.49
C LEU A 280 -13.05 -0.41 5.29
N SER A 281 -12.59 -0.20 4.06
CA SER A 281 -11.54 0.77 3.75
C SER A 281 -11.99 2.20 4.06
N ALA A 282 -13.25 2.56 3.76
CA ALA A 282 -13.81 3.87 4.11
C ALA A 282 -13.88 4.07 5.64
N ILE A 283 -14.29 3.05 6.39
CA ILE A 283 -14.33 3.08 7.86
C ILE A 283 -12.90 3.21 8.43
N LEU A 284 -11.92 2.52 7.86
CA LEU A 284 -10.54 2.53 8.37
C LEU A 284 -9.75 3.78 7.96
N ALA A 285 -10.12 4.45 6.87
CA ALA A 285 -9.38 5.59 6.33
C ALA A 285 -9.18 6.75 7.34
N PRO A 286 -10.20 7.23 8.10
CA PRO A 286 -9.98 8.24 9.14
C PRO A 286 -9.02 7.80 10.24
N VAL A 287 -9.05 6.52 10.62
CA VAL A 287 -8.18 5.96 11.65
C VAL A 287 -6.72 5.97 11.18
N LEU A 288 -6.49 5.58 9.93
CA LEU A 288 -5.17 5.63 9.28
C LEU A 288 -4.71 7.08 9.05
N MET A 289 -5.60 8.00 8.69
CA MET A 289 -5.29 9.42 8.54
C MET A 289 -4.68 9.98 9.83
N VAL A 290 -5.33 9.79 10.97
CA VAL A 290 -4.81 10.28 12.26
C VAL A 290 -3.50 9.57 12.63
N ALA A 291 -3.40 8.26 12.36
CA ALA A 291 -2.18 7.49 12.64
C ALA A 291 -0.98 7.99 11.82
N ASN A 292 -1.18 8.29 10.54
CA ASN A 292 -0.15 8.80 9.63
C ASN A 292 0.20 10.25 9.92
N THR A 293 -0.80 11.11 10.18
CA THR A 293 -0.58 12.51 10.63
C THR A 293 0.29 12.54 11.88
N ARG A 294 0.00 11.67 12.86
CA ARG A 294 0.82 11.54 14.06
C ARG A 294 2.24 11.08 13.74
N ALA A 295 2.41 10.10 12.85
CA ALA A 295 3.73 9.60 12.45
C ALA A 295 4.57 10.74 11.85
N VAL A 296 4.00 11.48 10.91
CA VAL A 296 4.65 12.64 10.27
C VAL A 296 5.06 13.67 11.33
N ILE A 297 4.17 14.05 12.24
CA ILE A 297 4.49 15.00 13.33
C ILE A 297 5.63 14.46 14.20
N GLN A 298 5.59 13.19 14.59
CA GLN A 298 6.65 12.58 15.42
C GLN A 298 8.01 12.59 14.72
N ILE A 299 8.05 12.27 13.43
CA ILE A 299 9.27 12.27 12.62
C ILE A 299 9.83 13.70 12.49
N LEU A 300 8.97 14.68 12.21
CA LEU A 300 9.36 16.10 12.15
C LEU A 300 9.87 16.61 13.51
N MET A 301 9.36 16.09 14.62
CA MET A 301 9.85 16.36 15.98
C MET A 301 11.13 15.60 16.35
N GLY A 302 11.72 14.84 15.43
CA GLY A 302 12.99 14.13 15.66
C GLY A 302 12.85 12.77 16.35
N ARG A 303 11.64 12.19 16.43
CA ARG A 303 11.42 10.86 17.04
C ARG A 303 11.63 9.75 16.01
N ASP A 304 12.45 8.76 16.37
CA ASP A 304 12.71 7.57 15.56
C ASP A 304 11.55 6.57 15.72
N ALA A 305 11.06 6.02 14.61
CA ALA A 305 10.02 4.98 14.61
C ALA A 305 10.54 3.64 15.17
N GLY A 306 11.86 3.43 15.11
CA GLY A 306 12.53 2.24 15.66
C GLY A 306 12.22 0.95 14.90
N TRP A 307 12.85 -0.15 15.34
CA TRP A 307 12.57 -1.50 14.86
C TRP A 307 12.07 -2.35 16.04
N HIS A 308 10.83 -2.83 15.92
CA HIS A 308 10.25 -3.76 16.87
C HIS A 308 9.90 -5.05 16.14
N ALA A 309 10.15 -6.20 16.79
CA ALA A 309 9.80 -7.50 16.23
C ALA A 309 8.30 -7.56 15.93
N GLN A 310 7.97 -7.95 14.70
CA GLN A 310 6.59 -8.15 14.28
C GLN A 310 6.01 -9.37 14.98
N GLN A 311 4.89 -9.21 15.68
CA GLN A 311 4.14 -10.34 16.22
C GLN A 311 3.36 -10.98 15.07
N ARG A 312 3.60 -12.27 14.85
CA ARG A 312 3.09 -13.00 13.67
C ARG A 312 1.88 -13.88 13.98
N ASP A 313 1.59 -14.14 15.25
CA ASP A 313 0.65 -15.21 15.62
C ASP A 313 -0.18 -14.89 16.88
N THR A 314 -0.87 -13.76 16.87
CA THR A 314 -1.87 -13.42 17.90
C THR A 314 -3.26 -13.48 17.31
N ASP A 315 -4.12 -14.37 17.82
CA ASP A 315 -5.56 -14.35 17.51
C ASP A 315 -6.22 -13.18 18.22
N GLY A 316 -6.22 -12.04 17.53
CA GLY A 316 -6.87 -10.83 17.98
C GLY A 316 -6.04 -9.96 18.90
N LEU A 317 -6.51 -8.73 19.04
CA LEU A 317 -5.96 -7.68 19.88
C LEU A 317 -6.73 -7.62 21.21
N ALA A 318 -6.03 -7.63 22.34
CA ALA A 318 -6.66 -7.41 23.65
C ALA A 318 -7.27 -6.00 23.71
N TRP A 319 -8.42 -5.86 24.37
CA TRP A 319 -9.13 -4.58 24.47
C TRP A 319 -8.26 -3.47 25.08
N SER A 320 -7.54 -3.78 26.16
CA SER A 320 -6.61 -2.85 26.82
C SER A 320 -5.53 -2.32 25.86
N ASP A 321 -4.95 -3.20 25.05
CA ASP A 321 -3.95 -2.85 24.06
C ASP A 321 -4.55 -2.03 22.91
N ALA A 322 -5.78 -2.36 22.49
CA ALA A 322 -6.51 -1.61 21.48
C ALA A 322 -6.79 -0.16 21.94
N PHE A 323 -7.31 0.04 23.15
CA PHE A 323 -7.54 1.37 23.70
C PHE A 323 -6.23 2.15 23.85
N ARG A 324 -5.15 1.50 24.29
CA ARG A 324 -3.83 2.14 24.39
C ARG A 324 -3.28 2.55 23.03
N ALA A 325 -3.42 1.69 22.02
CA ALA A 325 -2.91 1.93 20.67
C ALA A 325 -3.73 2.98 19.90
N MET A 326 -5.05 3.01 20.11
CA MET A 326 -5.99 3.88 19.38
C MET A 326 -6.38 5.16 20.12
N LYS A 327 -5.77 5.45 21.28
CA LYS A 327 -6.14 6.60 22.12
C LYS A 327 -6.12 7.94 21.40
N TRP A 328 -5.20 8.14 20.46
CA TRP A 328 -5.09 9.41 19.73
C TRP A 328 -6.19 9.56 18.69
N GLN A 329 -6.53 8.47 18.01
CA GLN A 329 -7.63 8.42 17.05
C GLN A 329 -8.96 8.69 17.76
N MET A 330 -9.17 8.06 18.92
CA MET A 330 -10.35 8.31 19.75
C MET A 330 -10.40 9.73 20.30
N ALA A 331 -9.28 10.27 20.82
CA ALA A 331 -9.22 11.64 21.32
C ALA A 331 -9.57 12.66 20.22
N THR A 332 -9.05 12.46 19.00
CA THR A 332 -9.42 13.25 17.83
C THR A 332 -10.91 13.13 17.53
N GLY A 333 -11.46 11.91 17.56
CA GLY A 333 -12.91 11.70 17.39
C GLY A 333 -13.74 12.47 18.42
N VAL A 334 -13.34 12.46 19.70
CA VAL A 334 -13.99 13.23 20.77
C VAL A 334 -13.89 14.73 20.52
N ALA A 335 -12.74 15.24 20.08
CA ALA A 335 -12.57 16.66 19.79
C ALA A 335 -13.53 17.14 18.68
N PHE A 336 -13.65 16.38 17.59
CA PHE A 336 -14.63 16.65 16.54
C PHE A 336 -16.08 16.48 17.03
N ALA A 337 -16.36 15.49 17.87
CA ALA A 337 -17.69 15.29 18.45
C ALA A 337 -18.13 16.46 19.34
N ILE A 338 -17.20 17.05 20.11
CA ILE A 338 -17.46 18.26 20.90
C ILE A 338 -17.80 19.43 19.97
N ALA A 339 -17.04 19.62 18.88
CA ALA A 339 -17.36 20.66 17.90
C ALA A 339 -18.75 20.46 17.26
N LEU A 340 -19.10 19.21 16.94
CA LEU A 340 -20.42 18.84 16.40
C LEU A 340 -21.55 19.03 17.41
N ALA A 341 -21.30 18.99 18.72
CA ALA A 341 -22.32 19.28 19.72
C ALA A 341 -22.82 20.73 19.63
N PHE A 342 -21.96 21.67 19.17
CA PHE A 342 -22.34 23.05 18.89
C PHE A 342 -23.02 23.22 17.53
N ARG A 343 -22.85 22.26 16.62
CA ARG A 343 -23.43 22.25 15.26
C ARG A 343 -24.01 20.88 14.89
N PRO A 344 -25.15 20.49 15.49
CA PRO A 344 -25.77 19.19 15.22
C PRO A 344 -26.18 19.00 13.76
N ASP A 345 -26.42 20.11 13.05
CA ASP A 345 -26.70 20.15 11.60
C ASP A 345 -25.56 19.55 10.75
N LEU A 346 -24.33 19.50 11.28
CA LEU A 346 -23.16 18.95 10.60
C LEU A 346 -22.93 17.45 10.86
N ILE A 347 -23.69 16.82 11.76
CA ILE A 347 -23.45 15.43 12.20
C ILE A 347 -23.48 14.46 11.02
N SER A 348 -24.47 14.56 10.13
CA SER A 348 -24.62 13.66 8.98
C SER A 348 -23.40 13.67 8.05
N TYR A 349 -22.73 14.81 7.92
CA TYR A 349 -21.55 15.01 7.06
C TYR A 349 -20.27 14.45 7.68
N PHE A 350 -20.12 14.63 8.99
CA PHE A 350 -18.90 14.25 9.69
C PHE A 350 -18.96 12.85 10.30
N VAL A 351 -20.15 12.24 10.48
CA VAL A 351 -20.31 10.88 11.03
C VAL A 351 -19.45 9.83 10.32
N PRO A 352 -19.35 9.79 8.98
CA PRO A 352 -18.47 8.83 8.29
C PRO A 352 -16.99 8.94 8.68
N ILE A 353 -16.57 10.08 9.24
CA ILE A 353 -15.19 10.35 9.68
C ILE A 353 -15.08 10.19 11.20
N VAL A 354 -15.95 10.86 11.96
CA VAL A 354 -15.93 10.93 13.42
C VAL A 354 -16.35 9.60 14.05
N GLY A 355 -17.34 8.91 13.48
CA GLY A 355 -17.82 7.62 13.96
C GLY A 355 -16.69 6.58 14.03
N PRO A 356 -15.94 6.33 12.94
CA PRO A 356 -14.80 5.43 12.99
C PRO A 356 -13.67 5.86 13.94
N LEU A 357 -13.44 7.17 14.11
CA LEU A 357 -12.45 7.67 15.06
C LEU A 357 -12.86 7.37 16.51
N LEU A 358 -14.12 7.61 16.88
CA LEU A 358 -14.66 7.28 18.20
C LEU A 358 -14.62 5.77 18.46
N LEU A 359 -14.88 4.96 17.42
CA LEU A 359 -14.91 3.50 17.49
C LEU A 359 -13.56 2.85 17.13
N ALA A 360 -12.46 3.61 17.08
CA ALA A 360 -11.18 3.11 16.57
C ALA A 360 -10.67 1.86 17.32
N ALA A 361 -10.78 1.83 18.66
CA ALA A 361 -10.41 0.66 19.47
C ALA A 361 -11.33 -0.55 19.22
N PRO A 362 -12.67 -0.44 19.31
CA PRO A 362 -13.58 -1.51 18.91
C PRO A 362 -13.35 -2.04 17.48
N LEU A 363 -13.10 -1.16 16.52
CA LEU A 363 -12.80 -1.53 15.13
C LEU A 363 -11.48 -2.29 15.02
N ALA A 364 -10.42 -1.85 15.72
CA ALA A 364 -9.14 -2.56 15.76
C ALA A 364 -9.31 -3.98 16.33
N VAL A 365 -10.06 -4.14 17.42
CA VAL A 365 -10.37 -5.46 17.99
C VAL A 365 -11.18 -6.31 17.02
N TRP A 366 -12.27 -5.77 16.46
CA TRP A 366 -13.16 -6.52 15.57
C TRP A 366 -12.45 -7.02 14.31
N THR A 367 -11.64 -6.15 13.69
CA THR A 367 -10.89 -6.46 12.47
C THR A 367 -9.71 -7.40 12.71
N SER A 368 -9.17 -7.44 13.92
CA SER A 368 -8.06 -8.34 14.31
C SER A 368 -8.46 -9.80 14.51
N ARG A 369 -9.76 -10.13 14.65
CA ARG A 369 -10.21 -11.49 14.98
C ARG A 369 -10.31 -12.40 13.75
N ARG A 370 -9.82 -13.63 13.86
CA ARG A 370 -10.00 -14.68 12.85
C ARG A 370 -11.47 -15.02 12.63
N ARG A 371 -12.24 -15.14 13.72
CA ARG A 371 -13.70 -15.40 13.68
C ARG A 371 -14.47 -14.39 12.82
N SER A 372 -14.09 -13.10 12.85
CA SER A 372 -14.71 -12.07 12.01
C SER A 372 -14.40 -12.31 10.53
N GLY A 373 -13.15 -12.63 10.20
CA GLY A 373 -12.72 -12.95 8.84
C GLY A 373 -13.43 -14.19 8.28
N GLU A 374 -13.51 -15.25 9.07
CA GLU A 374 -14.25 -16.47 8.70
C GLU A 374 -15.75 -16.22 8.53
N ALA A 375 -16.37 -15.39 9.36
CA ALA A 375 -17.78 -15.07 9.24
C ALA A 375 -18.09 -14.35 7.92
N PHE A 376 -17.20 -13.46 7.46
CA PHE A 376 -17.30 -12.84 6.14
C PHE A 376 -17.12 -13.88 5.02
N ALA A 377 -16.10 -14.74 5.14
CA ALA A 377 -15.83 -15.79 4.17
C ALA A 377 -17.01 -16.77 4.01
N ARG A 378 -17.58 -17.25 5.12
CA ARG A 378 -18.76 -18.15 5.13
C ARG A 378 -19.99 -17.52 4.49
N ARG A 379 -20.13 -16.19 4.59
CA ARG A 379 -21.21 -15.43 3.93
C ARG A 379 -20.91 -15.10 2.47
N GLY A 380 -19.74 -15.49 1.95
CA GLY A 380 -19.31 -15.22 0.58
C GLY A 380 -18.83 -13.79 0.33
N PHE A 381 -18.39 -13.08 1.39
CA PHE A 381 -17.69 -11.80 1.28
C PHE A 381 -16.18 -12.02 1.31
N LEU A 382 -15.44 -11.17 0.59
CA LEU A 382 -13.97 -11.21 0.55
C LEU A 382 -13.43 -12.60 0.19
N VAL A 383 -14.04 -13.21 -0.83
CA VAL A 383 -13.61 -14.49 -1.41
C VAL A 383 -12.49 -14.18 -2.40
N THR A 384 -11.36 -14.82 -2.22
CA THR A 384 -10.18 -14.68 -3.08
C THR A 384 -9.79 -16.05 -3.64
N PRO A 385 -9.14 -16.11 -4.82
CA PRO A 385 -8.59 -17.34 -5.34
C PRO A 385 -7.65 -18.00 -4.30
N THR A 386 -7.83 -19.29 -4.03
CA THR A 386 -6.84 -20.07 -3.29
C THR A 386 -5.63 -20.29 -4.18
N MET A 387 -4.50 -19.69 -3.83
CA MET A 387 -3.21 -20.09 -4.39
C MET A 387 -2.86 -21.43 -3.75
N ASP A 388 -3.06 -22.54 -4.47
CA ASP A 388 -2.51 -23.83 -4.07
C ASP A 388 -0.99 -23.74 -4.13
N THR A 389 -0.35 -23.48 -3.00
CA THR A 389 1.12 -23.54 -2.86
C THR A 389 1.67 -24.97 -2.95
N THR A 390 0.80 -25.95 -3.23
CA THR A 390 1.08 -27.37 -3.38
C THR A 390 1.13 -27.82 -4.85
N ALA A 391 0.96 -26.91 -5.82
CA ALA A 391 1.00 -27.26 -7.24
C ALA A 391 2.38 -27.86 -7.62
N ASN A 392 2.33 -29.12 -8.06
CA ASN A 392 3.47 -29.92 -8.49
C ASN A 392 4.20 -29.25 -9.67
N PRO A 393 5.54 -29.08 -9.63
CA PRO A 393 6.31 -28.44 -10.71
C PRO A 393 6.22 -29.15 -12.08
N ALA A 394 5.58 -30.32 -12.16
CA ALA A 394 5.51 -31.15 -13.37
C ALA A 394 4.47 -30.70 -14.43
N SER A 395 3.62 -29.71 -14.18
CA SER A 395 2.67 -29.21 -15.19
C SER A 395 3.00 -27.78 -15.59
N LEU A 396 4.03 -27.61 -16.43
CA LEU A 396 4.34 -26.35 -17.11
C LEU A 396 3.44 -26.21 -18.36
N PRO A 397 2.40 -25.37 -18.37
CA PRO A 397 1.75 -24.99 -19.62
C PRO A 397 2.71 -24.15 -20.47
N ALA A 398 2.59 -24.27 -21.79
CA ALA A 398 3.47 -23.59 -22.76
C ALA A 398 3.54 -22.07 -22.52
N ALA A 399 4.78 -21.55 -22.56
CA ALA A 399 5.14 -20.18 -22.26
C ALA A 399 4.39 -19.16 -23.13
N ARG A 400 3.83 -18.13 -22.49
CA ARG A 400 3.59 -16.84 -23.16
C ARG A 400 4.84 -15.98 -22.96
N PRO A 401 5.42 -15.38 -24.01
CA PRO A 401 6.54 -14.47 -23.87
C PRO A 401 6.19 -13.33 -22.91
N ILE A 402 7.13 -12.95 -22.04
CA ILE A 402 7.07 -11.65 -21.36
C ILE A 402 7.54 -10.63 -22.40
N GLU A 403 6.60 -9.93 -23.04
CA GLU A 403 6.94 -8.72 -23.78
C GLU A 403 7.21 -7.60 -22.76
N ILE A 404 8.49 -7.29 -22.57
CA ILE A 404 8.93 -6.10 -21.86
C ILE A 404 8.98 -5.00 -22.92
N THR A 405 7.89 -4.24 -23.05
CA THR A 405 7.88 -3.00 -23.84
C THR A 405 8.48 -1.84 -23.05
#